data_AF-A0A9X9LM32-F1
#
_entry.id   AF-A0A9X9LM32-F1
#
_cell.length_a   1.000
_cell.length_b   1.000
_cell.length_c   1.000
_cell.angle_alpha   90.00
_cell.angle_beta   90.00
_cell.angle_gamma   90.00
#
_symmetry.space_group_name_H-M   'P 1'
#
loop_
_entity.id
_entity.type
_entity.pdbx_description
1 polymer ?
#
loop_
_entity_poly.entity_id
_entity_poly.type
_entity_poly.pdbx_seq_one_letter_code
_entity_poly.pdbx_strand_id
1 'polypeptide(L)'
;MSPAWLWLLGAGILPSVHCQPFPAHGDKSLGVPQAPGDQLSVPGTPAYHKITPTITNFALRLYKQLVAETSGNVFFSPVSISTSLALLSLGAQADTPAQILEGLGFNLTETPEADIHRGFQSLIHTLDLPSPKLELKVGNSLFLDKQRKPRQHFLDTIRELYGAFAFSANFTDSATTRRQINEYVRKQTYRQVADSLQEFTQDTLMILLNYIFFKGEGWLRQQHCHLHHLQSCPWKPPVLKACSCSSLCTDTNFYQTTS
;
A
#
# COMPACT_ATOMS: atom_id res chain seq x y z
N MET A 1 25.81 -17.42 -16.14
CA MET A 1 24.45 -17.82 -16.55
C MET A 1 23.54 -17.59 -15.36
N SER A 2 22.85 -16.45 -15.33
CA SER A 2 22.08 -15.97 -14.17
C SER A 2 20.60 -16.34 -14.35
N PRO A 3 19.90 -16.86 -13.33
CA PRO A 3 18.49 -17.19 -13.47
C PRO A 3 17.62 -15.94 -13.36
N ALA A 4 16.78 -15.76 -14.38
CA ALA A 4 15.69 -14.80 -14.44
C ALA A 4 14.58 -15.18 -13.46
N TRP A 5 14.18 -14.27 -12.56
CA TRP A 5 12.95 -14.41 -11.78
C TRP A 5 11.92 -13.40 -12.27
N LEU A 6 10.73 -13.95 -12.51
CA LEU A 6 9.59 -13.34 -13.17
C LEU A 6 8.85 -12.33 -12.29
N TRP A 7 8.71 -11.14 -12.85
CA TRP A 7 7.56 -10.26 -12.88
C TRP A 7 6.17 -10.85 -12.59
N LEU A 8 5.34 -10.13 -11.82
CA LEU A 8 3.88 -10.01 -12.04
C LEU A 8 3.33 -8.71 -11.39
N LEU A 9 2.87 -7.76 -12.21
CA LEU A 9 1.79 -6.81 -11.90
C LEU A 9 0.43 -7.44 -12.27
N GLY A 10 -0.63 -6.90 -11.70
CA GLY A 10 -1.99 -7.41 -11.79
C GLY A 10 -2.59 -7.32 -13.19
N ALA A 11 -3.15 -8.44 -13.64
CA ALA A 11 -4.08 -8.50 -14.76
C ALA A 11 -5.48 -8.11 -14.27
N GLY A 12 -6.07 -7.08 -14.89
CA GLY A 12 -7.47 -6.73 -14.70
C GLY A 12 -8.37 -7.71 -15.45
N ILE A 13 -9.39 -8.23 -14.78
CA ILE A 13 -10.51 -8.91 -15.42
C ILE A 13 -11.77 -8.11 -15.08
N LEU A 14 -12.45 -7.66 -16.13
CA LEU A 14 -13.80 -7.09 -16.10
C LEU A 14 -14.81 -8.12 -15.55
N PRO A 15 -15.58 -7.81 -14.50
CA PRO A 15 -16.82 -8.51 -14.24
C PRO A 15 -17.99 -7.64 -14.72
N SER A 16 -18.76 -8.19 -15.65
CA SER A 16 -20.11 -7.69 -15.95
C SER A 16 -20.96 -7.74 -14.70
N VAL A 17 -21.57 -6.59 -14.36
CA VAL A 17 -22.56 -6.48 -13.30
C VAL A 17 -23.83 -7.19 -13.74
N HIS A 18 -24.29 -8.15 -12.94
CA HIS A 18 -25.70 -8.57 -12.93
C HIS A 18 -26.23 -8.33 -11.51
N CYS A 19 -27.02 -7.26 -11.37
CA CYS A 19 -27.85 -7.02 -10.20
C CYS A 19 -29.06 -7.95 -10.23
N GLN A 20 -29.43 -8.50 -9.06
CA GLN A 20 -30.83 -8.67 -8.64
C GLN A 20 -30.93 -9.06 -7.14
N PRO A 21 -32.10 -8.93 -6.49
CA PRO A 21 -32.26 -8.13 -5.27
C PRO A 21 -32.49 -8.95 -3.99
N PHE A 22 -32.30 -8.28 -2.85
CA PHE A 22 -32.74 -8.72 -1.51
C PHE A 22 -34.24 -9.04 -1.45
N PRO A 23 -34.63 -9.91 -0.51
CA PRO A 23 -35.59 -9.45 0.49
C PRO A 23 -35.19 -9.76 1.94
N ALA A 24 -35.81 -8.99 2.82
CA ALA A 24 -35.56 -8.82 4.24
C ALA A 24 -36.14 -9.93 5.14
N HIS A 25 -35.48 -10.14 6.27
CA HIS A 25 -36.03 -10.56 7.57
C HIS A 25 -34.99 -10.07 8.61
N GLY A 26 -35.27 -9.18 9.56
CA GLY A 26 -36.48 -9.03 10.35
C GLY A 26 -36.27 -9.77 11.67
N ASP A 27 -35.45 -9.22 12.57
CA ASP A 27 -35.63 -9.54 13.99
C ASP A 27 -35.18 -8.42 14.93
N LYS A 28 -36.03 -8.16 15.92
CA LYS A 28 -35.91 -7.12 16.94
C LYS A 28 -35.22 -7.73 18.15
N SER A 29 -34.16 -7.09 18.66
CA SER A 29 -33.74 -7.31 20.04
C SER A 29 -33.25 -6.01 20.69
N LEU A 30 -34.14 -5.49 21.54
CA LEU A 30 -33.96 -4.80 22.83
C LEU A 30 -32.61 -4.09 23.07
N GLY A 31 -32.72 -2.76 23.16
CA GLY A 31 -31.62 -1.84 23.40
C GLY A 31 -31.03 -1.88 24.81
N VAL A 32 -29.74 -1.57 24.85
CA VAL A 32 -29.00 -1.14 26.04
C VAL A 32 -28.82 0.39 25.90
N PRO A 33 -29.14 1.22 26.91
CA PRO A 33 -28.94 2.66 26.79
C PRO A 33 -27.44 2.98 26.81
N GLN A 34 -26.89 3.42 25.68
CA GLN A 34 -25.59 4.11 25.64
C GLN A 34 -25.82 5.60 25.92
N ALA A 35 -25.16 6.09 26.96
CA ALA A 35 -25.11 7.50 27.31
C ALA A 35 -24.52 8.34 26.14
N PRO A 36 -24.94 9.61 25.98
CA PRO A 36 -24.44 10.46 24.91
C PRO A 36 -22.97 10.80 25.20
N GLY A 37 -22.07 10.15 24.47
CA GLY A 37 -20.68 10.57 24.39
C GLY A 37 -20.58 11.67 23.34
N ASP A 38 -20.63 12.92 23.76
CA ASP A 38 -20.12 14.04 22.98
C ASP A 38 -18.68 13.72 22.56
N GLN A 39 -18.47 13.41 21.27
CA GLN A 39 -17.12 13.37 20.71
C GLN A 39 -16.61 14.80 20.55
N LEU A 40 -16.15 15.36 21.66
CA LEU A 40 -15.25 16.50 21.63
C LEU A 40 -13.95 16.04 20.95
N SER A 41 -13.69 16.60 19.77
CA SER A 41 -12.40 16.47 19.06
C SER A 41 -11.26 16.78 20.03
N VAL A 42 -10.45 15.77 20.39
CA VAL A 42 -9.26 15.99 21.22
C VAL A 42 -8.26 16.82 20.41
N PRO A 43 -7.86 18.03 20.86
CA PRO A 43 -6.87 18.83 20.16
C PRO A 43 -5.52 18.10 20.16
N GLY A 44 -4.98 17.79 18.98
CA GLY A 44 -3.62 17.26 18.82
C GLY A 44 -3.50 15.84 18.24
N THR A 45 -4.60 15.14 17.96
CA THR A 45 -4.51 13.85 17.24
C THR A 45 -4.21 14.08 15.75
N PRO A 46 -3.14 13.47 15.18
CA PRO A 46 -2.85 13.60 13.75
C PRO A 46 -4.02 13.13 12.88
N ALA A 47 -4.30 13.84 11.78
CA ALA A 47 -5.45 13.56 10.92
C ALA A 47 -5.44 12.13 10.35
N TYR A 48 -4.27 11.51 10.18
CA TYR A 48 -4.17 10.12 9.71
C TYR A 48 -4.88 9.11 10.63
N HIS A 49 -5.07 9.41 11.93
CA HIS A 49 -5.78 8.50 12.84
C HIS A 49 -7.20 8.19 12.40
N LYS A 50 -7.87 9.14 11.71
CA LYS A 50 -9.23 8.94 11.19
C LYS A 50 -9.29 7.89 10.08
N ILE A 51 -8.19 7.67 9.34
CA ILE A 51 -8.17 6.78 8.18
C ILE A 51 -7.47 5.44 8.45
N THR A 52 -6.63 5.35 9.49
CA THR A 52 -5.88 4.13 9.84
C THR A 52 -6.75 2.89 10.03
N PRO A 53 -7.89 2.92 10.75
CA PRO A 53 -8.75 1.75 10.90
C PRO A 53 -9.27 1.23 9.55
N THR A 54 -9.68 2.15 8.66
CA THR A 54 -10.16 1.82 7.32
C THR A 54 -9.06 1.18 6.47
N ILE A 55 -7.86 1.76 6.45
CA ILE A 55 -6.69 1.18 5.74
C ILE A 55 -6.37 -0.21 6.28
N THR A 56 -6.46 -0.42 7.60
CA THR A 56 -6.22 -1.72 8.23
C THR A 56 -7.26 -2.75 7.81
N ASN A 57 -8.55 -2.39 7.82
CA ASN A 57 -9.62 -3.27 7.36
C ASN A 57 -9.50 -3.60 5.87
N PHE A 58 -9.16 -2.62 5.03
CA PHE A 58 -8.85 -2.83 3.62
C PHE A 58 -7.68 -3.80 3.44
N ALA A 59 -6.59 -3.64 4.20
CA ALA A 59 -5.44 -4.54 4.17
C ALA A 59 -5.83 -5.99 4.43
N LEU A 60 -6.64 -6.23 5.47
CA LEU A 60 -7.09 -7.57 5.84
C LEU A 60 -8.03 -8.17 4.79
N ARG A 61 -8.94 -7.37 4.23
CA ARG A 61 -9.83 -7.80 3.13
C ARG A 61 -9.01 -8.17 1.89
N LEU A 62 -8.07 -7.33 1.49
CA LEU A 62 -7.22 -7.56 0.34
C LEU A 62 -6.32 -8.79 0.54
N TYR A 63 -5.70 -8.93 1.71
CA TYR A 63 -4.90 -10.11 2.04
C TYR A 63 -5.70 -11.41 1.89
N LYS A 64 -6.94 -11.46 2.40
CA LYS A 64 -7.84 -12.62 2.26
C LYS A 64 -8.10 -12.99 0.80
N GLN A 65 -8.25 -12.00 -0.08
CA GLN A 65 -8.42 -12.25 -1.52
C GLN A 65 -7.11 -12.79 -2.13
N LEU A 66 -5.98 -12.16 -1.83
CA LEU A 66 -4.68 -12.57 -2.38
C LEU A 66 -4.29 -14.00 -1.99
N VAL A 67 -4.52 -14.42 -0.75
CA VAL A 67 -4.22 -15.80 -0.31
C VAL A 67 -5.19 -16.83 -0.88
N ALA A 68 -6.41 -16.43 -1.30
CA ALA A 68 -7.34 -17.32 -1.97
C ALA A 68 -6.91 -17.58 -3.43
N GLU A 69 -6.23 -16.62 -4.05
CA GLU A 69 -5.79 -16.69 -5.45
C GLU A 69 -4.33 -17.18 -5.61
N THR A 70 -3.51 -17.05 -4.57
CA THR A 70 -2.07 -17.33 -4.63
C THR A 70 -1.67 -18.48 -3.73
N SER A 71 -1.00 -19.49 -4.28
CA SER A 71 -0.46 -20.64 -3.53
C SER A 71 0.94 -20.41 -2.94
N GLY A 72 1.44 -19.18 -3.00
CA GLY A 72 2.81 -18.79 -2.64
C GLY A 72 2.88 -17.70 -1.57
N ASN A 73 4.07 -17.12 -1.40
CA ASN A 73 4.27 -16.02 -0.45
C ASN A 73 3.50 -14.78 -0.91
N VAL A 74 2.81 -14.13 0.02
CA VAL A 74 2.10 -12.85 -0.20
C VAL A 74 2.86 -11.74 0.50
N PHE A 75 3.28 -10.73 -0.26
CA PHE A 75 3.93 -9.53 0.26
C PHE A 75 3.42 -8.31 -0.50
N PHE A 76 2.87 -7.33 0.21
CA PHE A 76 2.35 -6.09 -0.36
C PHE A 76 2.31 -4.99 0.70
N SER A 77 2.14 -3.73 0.26
CA SER A 77 1.95 -2.58 1.15
C SER A 77 0.50 -2.05 1.05
N PRO A 78 -0.33 -2.25 2.08
CA PRO A 78 -1.69 -1.72 2.08
C PRO A 78 -1.75 -0.20 2.01
N VAL A 79 -0.82 0.48 2.67
CA VAL A 79 -0.72 1.96 2.65
C VAL A 79 -0.44 2.45 1.23
N SER A 80 0.48 1.82 0.51
CA SER A 80 0.82 2.14 -0.88
C SER A 80 -0.39 2.06 -1.82
N ILE A 81 -1.11 0.94 -1.76
CA ILE A 81 -2.30 0.70 -2.60
C ILE A 81 -3.41 1.69 -2.23
N SER A 82 -3.68 1.87 -0.93
CA SER A 82 -4.73 2.79 -0.46
C SER A 82 -4.43 4.23 -0.86
N THR A 83 -3.16 4.65 -0.76
CA THR A 83 -2.69 5.98 -1.16
C THR A 83 -2.89 6.20 -2.66
N SER A 84 -2.56 5.20 -3.48
CA SER A 84 -2.72 5.27 -4.93
C SER A 84 -4.19 5.40 -5.33
N LEU A 85 -5.06 4.59 -4.74
CA LEU A 85 -6.49 4.64 -5.02
C LEU A 85 -7.12 5.96 -4.54
N ALA A 86 -6.77 6.44 -3.36
CA ALA A 86 -7.23 7.74 -2.87
C ALA A 86 -6.67 8.91 -3.71
N LEU A 87 -5.44 8.84 -4.19
CA LEU A 87 -4.92 9.82 -5.14
C LEU A 87 -5.71 9.78 -6.46
N LEU A 88 -6.03 8.59 -6.97
CA LEU A 88 -6.81 8.41 -8.19
C LEU A 88 -8.22 9.01 -8.08
N SER A 89 -8.85 8.95 -6.90
CA SER A 89 -10.19 9.52 -6.70
C SER A 89 -10.24 11.03 -6.91
N LEU A 90 -9.15 11.77 -6.61
CA LEU A 90 -9.05 13.22 -6.88
C LEU A 90 -9.18 13.58 -8.37
N GLY A 91 -8.76 12.68 -9.26
CA GLY A 91 -8.81 12.88 -10.71
C GLY A 91 -10.09 12.36 -11.36
N ALA A 92 -10.88 11.60 -10.61
CA ALA A 92 -12.09 10.96 -11.09
C ALA A 92 -13.29 11.93 -11.04
N GLN A 93 -14.38 11.60 -11.75
CA GLN A 93 -15.56 12.45 -11.87
C GLN A 93 -16.85 11.66 -11.67
N ALA A 94 -17.95 12.38 -11.47
CA ALA A 94 -19.27 11.83 -11.15
C ALA A 94 -19.19 10.93 -9.92
N ASP A 95 -19.70 9.70 -9.99
CA ASP A 95 -19.76 8.78 -8.85
C ASP A 95 -18.45 8.00 -8.64
N THR A 96 -17.50 8.12 -9.56
CA THR A 96 -16.25 7.33 -9.55
C THR A 96 -15.38 7.61 -8.31
N PRO A 97 -15.18 8.86 -7.85
CA PRO A 97 -14.45 9.12 -6.62
C PRO A 97 -15.07 8.39 -5.42
N ALA A 98 -16.40 8.43 -5.30
CA ALA A 98 -17.13 7.79 -4.20
C ALA A 98 -16.94 6.27 -4.23
N GLN A 99 -17.10 5.63 -5.40
CA GLN A 99 -16.88 4.19 -5.55
C GLN A 99 -15.47 3.74 -5.15
N ILE A 100 -14.45 4.53 -5.49
CA ILE A 100 -13.06 4.23 -5.12
C ILE A 100 -12.89 4.31 -3.59
N LEU A 101 -13.38 5.39 -2.96
CA LEU A 101 -13.22 5.61 -1.52
C LEU A 101 -14.06 4.61 -0.69
N GLU A 102 -15.27 4.30 -1.10
CA GLU A 102 -16.10 3.27 -0.49
C GLU A 102 -15.50 1.86 -0.71
N GLY A 103 -14.87 1.62 -1.85
CA GLY A 103 -14.10 0.40 -2.13
C GLY A 103 -12.93 0.20 -1.16
N LEU A 104 -12.26 1.30 -0.77
CA LEU A 104 -11.27 1.32 0.32
C LEU A 104 -11.90 1.10 1.70
N GLY A 105 -13.23 1.18 1.81
CA GLY A 105 -13.98 0.96 3.04
C GLY A 105 -14.33 2.23 3.81
N PHE A 106 -14.18 3.42 3.21
CA PHE A 106 -14.64 4.66 3.83
C PHE A 106 -16.16 4.77 3.79
N ASN A 107 -16.77 5.15 4.91
CA ASN A 107 -18.16 5.59 4.94
C ASN A 107 -18.18 7.10 4.72
N LEU A 108 -18.61 7.55 3.53
CA LEU A 108 -18.59 8.96 3.15
C LEU A 108 -19.60 9.82 3.91
N THR A 109 -20.57 9.19 4.60
CA THR A 109 -21.49 9.91 5.51
C THR A 109 -20.84 10.24 6.85
N GLU A 110 -19.87 9.44 7.29
CA GLU A 110 -19.13 9.63 8.55
C GLU A 110 -17.81 10.38 8.35
N THR A 111 -17.10 10.09 7.25
CA THR A 111 -15.81 10.71 6.92
C THR A 111 -15.90 11.39 5.56
N PRO A 112 -16.05 12.72 5.51
CA PRO A 112 -16.08 13.45 4.25
C PRO A 112 -14.80 13.26 3.43
N GLU A 113 -14.92 13.30 2.10
CA GLU A 113 -13.80 13.12 1.17
C GLU A 113 -12.58 14.03 1.48
N ALA A 114 -12.83 15.29 1.80
CA ALA A 114 -11.76 16.23 2.18
C ALA A 114 -10.97 15.78 3.42
N ASP A 115 -11.66 15.18 4.40
CA ASP A 115 -11.03 14.65 5.61
C ASP A 115 -10.23 13.38 5.33
N ILE A 116 -10.68 12.56 4.37
CA ILE A 116 -9.94 11.38 3.90
C ILE A 116 -8.61 11.81 3.29
N HIS A 117 -8.63 12.76 2.34
CA HIS A 117 -7.41 13.23 1.68
C HIS A 117 -6.46 13.95 2.64
N ARG A 118 -6.97 14.74 3.60
CA ARG A 118 -6.16 15.30 4.70
C ARG A 118 -5.54 14.23 5.57
N GLY A 119 -6.27 13.14 5.81
CA GLY A 119 -5.74 11.96 6.50
C GLY A 119 -4.54 11.36 5.75
N PHE A 120 -4.65 11.20 4.43
CA PHE A 120 -3.56 10.68 3.59
C PHE A 120 -2.37 11.64 3.55
N GLN A 121 -2.62 12.95 3.44
CA GLN A 121 -1.57 13.97 3.52
C GLN A 121 -0.81 13.87 4.84
N SER A 122 -1.53 13.82 5.96
CA SER A 122 -0.94 13.67 7.29
C SER A 122 -0.16 12.36 7.42
N LEU A 123 -0.66 11.26 6.84
CA LEU A 123 0.01 9.96 6.85
C LEU A 123 1.33 10.02 6.07
N ILE A 124 1.30 10.47 4.82
CA ILE A 124 2.47 10.55 3.94
C ILE A 124 3.53 11.44 4.58
N HIS A 125 3.13 12.61 5.09
CA HIS A 125 4.05 13.50 5.78
C HIS A 125 4.72 12.84 6.99
N THR A 126 3.94 12.09 7.78
CA THR A 126 4.45 11.39 8.97
C THR A 126 5.42 10.27 8.59
N LEU A 127 5.16 9.54 7.50
CA LEU A 127 6.03 8.47 7.01
C LEU A 127 7.35 8.99 6.41
N ASP A 128 7.37 10.25 5.96
CA ASP A 128 8.56 10.89 5.39
C ASP A 128 9.41 11.63 6.46
N LEU A 129 8.97 11.63 7.73
CA LEU A 129 9.74 12.23 8.81
C LEU A 129 11.05 11.45 9.05
N PRO A 130 12.20 12.13 9.16
CA PRO A 130 13.48 11.48 9.44
C PRO A 130 13.44 10.70 10.76
N SER A 131 13.97 9.48 10.75
CA SER A 131 14.14 8.67 11.95
C SER A 131 15.54 8.05 12.02
N PRO A 132 16.22 8.12 13.18
CA PRO A 132 17.57 7.58 13.32
C PRO A 132 17.63 6.04 13.29
N LYS A 133 16.50 5.36 13.45
CA LYS A 133 16.42 3.88 13.51
C LYS A 133 15.65 3.27 12.33
N LEU A 134 15.02 4.12 11.53
CA LEU A 134 14.14 3.70 10.45
C LEU A 134 14.35 4.59 9.24
N GLU A 135 14.87 4.01 8.18
CA GLU A 135 14.86 4.62 6.87
C GLU A 135 13.55 4.20 6.17
N LEU A 136 12.63 5.14 6.06
CA LEU A 136 11.38 4.98 5.34
C LEU A 136 11.31 6.04 4.23
N LYS A 137 10.94 5.62 3.01
CA LYS A 137 10.66 6.53 1.90
C LYS A 137 9.38 6.13 1.22
N VAL A 138 8.51 7.11 0.97
CA VAL A 138 7.27 6.93 0.22
C VAL A 138 7.30 7.92 -0.93
N GLY A 139 6.84 7.50 -2.12
CA GLY A 139 6.67 8.44 -3.22
C GLY A 139 5.53 8.05 -4.13
N ASN A 140 4.94 9.08 -4.73
CA ASN A 140 3.80 9.01 -5.64
C ASN A 140 4.18 9.71 -6.95
N SER A 141 3.86 9.11 -8.08
CA SER A 141 4.10 9.72 -9.40
C SER A 141 3.07 9.28 -10.42
N LEU A 142 2.72 10.20 -11.30
CA LEU A 142 1.81 9.96 -12.41
C LEU A 142 2.58 10.15 -13.72
N PHE A 143 2.47 9.21 -14.63
CA PHE A 143 2.90 9.36 -16.01
C PHE A 143 1.65 9.52 -16.85
N LEU A 144 1.48 10.69 -17.47
CA LEU A 144 0.29 11.07 -18.22
C LEU A 144 0.62 11.13 -19.70
N ASP A 145 -0.31 10.69 -20.54
CA ASP A 145 -0.12 10.73 -21.99
C ASP A 145 0.15 12.17 -22.45
N LYS A 146 1.22 12.36 -23.22
CA LYS A 146 1.68 13.69 -23.67
C LYS A 146 0.64 14.46 -24.50
N GLN A 147 -0.33 13.78 -25.10
CA GLN A 147 -1.40 14.40 -25.89
C GLN A 147 -2.54 14.91 -24.99
N ARG A 148 -2.56 14.54 -23.72
CA ARG A 148 -3.53 14.98 -22.72
C ARG A 148 -2.92 16.05 -21.82
N LYS A 149 -3.63 17.16 -21.66
CA LYS A 149 -3.23 18.23 -20.73
C LYS A 149 -4.06 18.11 -19.46
N PRO A 150 -3.50 17.66 -18.32
CA PRO A 150 -4.20 17.67 -17.05
C PRO A 150 -4.52 19.10 -16.63
N ARG A 151 -5.62 19.28 -15.88
CA ARG A 151 -5.97 20.59 -15.32
C ARG A 151 -4.93 20.98 -14.27
N GLN A 152 -4.52 22.25 -14.27
CA GLN A 152 -3.50 22.74 -13.33
C GLN A 152 -3.91 22.52 -11.87
N HIS A 153 -5.19 22.77 -11.54
CA HIS A 153 -5.74 22.48 -10.21
C HIS A 153 -5.48 21.04 -9.75
N PHE A 154 -5.69 20.05 -10.62
CA PHE A 154 -5.41 18.65 -10.27
C PHE A 154 -3.92 18.43 -9.96
N LEU A 155 -3.01 19.00 -10.75
CA LEU A 155 -1.58 18.90 -10.52
C LEU A 155 -1.15 19.53 -9.19
N ASP A 156 -1.75 20.66 -8.84
CA ASP A 156 -1.45 21.36 -7.58
C ASP A 156 -2.00 20.56 -6.39
N THR A 157 -3.23 20.03 -6.49
CA THR A 157 -3.84 19.20 -5.43
C THR A 157 -3.06 17.93 -5.15
N ILE A 158 -2.64 17.16 -6.18
CA ILE A 158 -1.86 15.93 -5.95
C ILE A 158 -0.47 16.22 -5.37
N ARG A 159 0.12 17.38 -5.70
CA ARG A 159 1.39 17.81 -5.12
C ARG A 159 1.22 18.17 -3.65
N GLU A 160 0.20 18.95 -3.32
CA GLU A 160 -0.07 19.41 -1.95
C GLU A 160 -0.46 18.26 -1.01
N LEU A 161 -1.39 17.40 -1.45
CA LEU A 161 -1.97 16.38 -0.58
C LEU A 161 -1.18 15.07 -0.58
N TYR A 162 -0.51 14.74 -1.68
CA TYR A 162 0.14 13.43 -1.85
C TYR A 162 1.65 13.50 -2.11
N GLY A 163 2.22 14.71 -2.19
CA GLY A 163 3.62 14.88 -2.61
C GLY A 163 3.90 14.33 -4.01
N ALA A 164 2.86 14.19 -4.84
CA ALA A 164 2.95 13.50 -6.11
C ALA A 164 3.43 14.43 -7.23
N PHE A 165 4.25 13.87 -8.12
CA PHE A 165 4.69 14.55 -9.35
C PHE A 165 4.03 13.92 -10.57
N ALA A 166 3.64 14.76 -11.52
CA ALA A 166 3.15 14.30 -12.82
C ALA A 166 4.22 14.54 -13.90
N PHE A 167 4.43 13.53 -14.73
CA PHE A 167 5.35 13.52 -15.85
C PHE A 167 4.58 13.30 -17.15
N SER A 168 5.03 13.94 -18.22
CA SER A 168 4.52 13.68 -19.57
C SER A 168 5.21 12.43 -20.15
N ALA A 169 4.43 11.50 -20.68
CA ALA A 169 4.88 10.22 -21.20
C ALA A 169 4.39 9.98 -22.62
N ASN A 170 5.20 9.29 -23.43
CA ASN A 170 4.88 8.97 -24.82
C ASN A 170 4.47 7.49 -24.95
N PHE A 171 3.22 7.16 -24.62
CA PHE A 171 2.80 5.76 -24.59
C PHE A 171 2.77 5.07 -25.96
N THR A 172 2.74 5.84 -27.06
CA THR A 172 2.92 5.29 -28.42
C THR A 172 4.30 4.65 -28.63
N ASP A 173 5.33 5.16 -27.93
CA ASP A 173 6.65 4.53 -27.83
C ASP A 173 6.76 3.80 -26.48
N SER A 174 6.06 2.67 -26.37
CA SER A 174 5.91 1.92 -25.13
C SER A 174 7.25 1.38 -24.63
N ALA A 175 8.13 0.91 -25.51
CA ALA A 175 9.43 0.35 -25.13
C ALA A 175 10.34 1.41 -24.48
N THR A 176 10.45 2.59 -25.08
CA THR A 176 11.26 3.69 -24.53
C THR A 176 10.65 4.23 -23.24
N THR A 177 9.34 4.49 -23.25
CA THR A 177 8.63 5.02 -22.06
C THR A 177 8.71 4.05 -20.89
N ARG A 178 8.56 2.73 -21.12
CA ARG A 178 8.72 1.71 -20.07
C ARG A 178 10.12 1.73 -19.47
N ARG A 179 11.16 1.84 -20.31
CA ARG A 179 12.54 1.94 -19.83
C ARG A 179 12.76 3.18 -18.97
N GLN A 180 12.21 4.33 -19.38
CA GLN A 180 12.31 5.57 -18.62
C GLN A 180 11.61 5.47 -17.25
N ILE A 181 10.41 4.90 -17.20
CA ILE A 181 9.67 4.72 -15.94
C ILE A 181 10.39 3.71 -15.03
N ASN A 182 10.86 2.58 -15.56
CA ASN A 182 11.62 1.60 -14.76
C ASN A 182 12.91 2.21 -14.19
N GLU A 183 13.62 3.04 -14.96
CA GLU A 183 14.80 3.72 -14.45
C GLU A 183 14.44 4.72 -13.35
N TYR A 184 13.37 5.49 -13.53
CA TYR A 184 12.83 6.38 -12.50
C TYR A 184 12.54 5.61 -11.20
N VAL A 185 11.79 4.50 -11.26
CA VAL A 185 11.49 3.63 -10.10
C VAL A 185 12.78 3.15 -9.44
N ARG A 186 13.73 2.66 -10.25
CA ARG A 186 15.01 2.13 -9.78
C ARG A 186 15.81 3.20 -9.03
N LYS A 187 15.82 4.44 -9.50
CA LYS A 187 16.47 5.56 -8.79
C LYS A 187 15.79 5.86 -7.46
N GLN A 188 14.46 5.94 -7.45
CA GLN A 188 13.70 6.27 -6.24
C GLN A 188 13.78 5.20 -5.16
N THR A 189 13.97 3.93 -5.54
CA THR A 189 14.01 2.78 -4.62
C THR A 189 15.44 2.31 -4.32
N TYR A 190 16.45 3.17 -4.50
CA TYR A 190 17.86 2.82 -4.29
C TYR A 190 18.31 1.54 -5.00
N ARG A 191 17.77 1.30 -6.20
CA ARG A 191 18.03 0.15 -7.06
C ARG A 191 17.52 -1.20 -6.53
N GLN A 192 16.70 -1.21 -5.47
CA GLN A 192 16.13 -2.42 -4.90
C GLN A 192 14.97 -2.96 -5.74
N VAL A 193 14.18 -2.08 -6.34
CA VAL A 193 13.13 -2.45 -7.29
C VAL A 193 13.68 -2.22 -8.69
N ALA A 194 14.04 -3.32 -9.34
CA ALA A 194 14.39 -3.32 -10.76
C ALA A 194 13.21 -3.87 -11.52
N ASP A 195 12.86 -3.21 -12.63
CA ASP A 195 11.97 -3.81 -13.62
C ASP A 195 10.65 -4.22 -12.97
N SER A 196 9.84 -3.22 -12.57
CA SER A 196 8.52 -3.42 -11.96
C SER A 196 7.34 -2.97 -12.80
N LEU A 197 7.54 -2.23 -13.92
CA LEU A 197 6.47 -1.91 -14.87
C LEU A 197 6.27 -2.97 -15.98
N GLN A 198 5.08 -3.57 -15.99
CA GLN A 198 4.64 -4.55 -16.98
C GLN A 198 4.47 -3.89 -18.34
N GLU A 199 4.26 -4.73 -19.35
CA GLU A 199 3.88 -4.24 -20.66
C GLU A 199 2.55 -3.47 -20.58
N PHE A 200 2.50 -2.36 -21.30
CA PHE A 200 1.33 -1.52 -21.44
C PHE A 200 1.13 -1.21 -22.92
N THR A 201 -0.11 -0.93 -23.28
CA THR A 201 -0.54 -0.71 -24.65
C THR A 201 -0.42 0.77 -25.04
N GLN A 202 -0.42 1.06 -26.34
CA GLN A 202 -0.22 2.42 -26.87
C GLN A 202 -1.38 3.37 -26.56
N ASP A 203 -2.56 2.84 -26.21
CA ASP A 203 -3.76 3.57 -25.79
C ASP A 203 -3.78 3.87 -24.27
N THR A 204 -2.72 3.51 -23.55
CA THR A 204 -2.54 3.89 -22.14
C THR A 204 -2.62 5.42 -21.99
N LEU A 205 -3.48 5.90 -21.09
CA LEU A 205 -3.63 7.34 -20.83
C LEU A 205 -2.85 7.80 -19.60
N MET A 206 -2.66 6.90 -18.65
CA MET A 206 -2.01 7.21 -17.38
C MET A 206 -1.43 5.94 -16.75
N ILE A 207 -0.26 6.09 -16.13
CA ILE A 207 0.31 5.11 -15.19
C ILE A 207 0.48 5.81 -13.85
N LEU A 208 -0.20 5.29 -12.82
CA LEU A 208 -0.02 5.72 -11.44
C LEU A 208 0.99 4.80 -10.77
N LEU A 209 2.05 5.40 -10.24
CA LEU A 209 3.13 4.71 -9.56
C LEU A 209 3.18 5.15 -8.11
N ASN A 210 3.16 4.18 -7.20
CA ASN A 210 3.53 4.38 -5.80
C ASN A 210 4.67 3.42 -5.45
N TYR A 211 5.60 3.90 -4.63
CA TYR A 211 6.62 3.05 -4.01
C TYR A 211 6.77 3.36 -2.53
N ILE A 212 7.15 2.32 -1.78
CA ILE A 212 7.56 2.42 -0.39
C ILE A 212 8.86 1.64 -0.21
N PHE A 213 9.87 2.28 0.36
CA PHE A 213 11.13 1.66 0.75
C PHE A 213 11.23 1.68 2.26
N PHE A 214 11.41 0.50 2.85
CA PHE A 214 11.52 0.31 4.29
C PHE A 214 12.84 -0.37 4.62
N LYS A 215 13.60 0.23 5.52
CA LYS A 215 14.81 -0.34 6.10
C LYS A 215 14.91 0.09 7.57
N GLY A 216 14.64 -0.85 8.47
CA GLY A 216 14.89 -0.66 9.90
C GLY A 216 16.35 -0.97 10.24
N GLU A 217 17.00 -0.11 11.01
CA GLU A 217 18.29 -0.42 11.64
C GLU A 217 18.06 -1.11 12.98
N GLY A 218 18.63 -2.30 13.15
CA GLY A 218 18.73 -2.98 14.44
C GLY A 218 17.38 -3.27 15.11
N TRP A 219 16.98 -4.54 15.14
CA TRP A 219 15.99 -5.00 16.11
C TRP A 219 16.40 -4.52 17.51
N LEU A 220 15.44 -4.14 18.37
CA LEU A 220 15.68 -3.65 19.74
C LEU A 220 16.58 -4.58 20.59
N ARG A 221 16.78 -5.83 20.15
CA ARG A 221 17.87 -6.70 20.56
C ARG A 221 18.74 -7.01 19.34
N GLN A 222 19.96 -6.49 19.30
CA GLN A 222 20.95 -6.93 18.33
C GLN A 222 21.16 -8.43 18.53
N GLN A 223 20.89 -9.22 17.50
CA GLN A 223 21.34 -10.59 17.47
C GLN A 223 22.86 -10.53 17.26
N HIS A 224 23.63 -10.72 18.33
CA HIS A 224 25.05 -11.00 18.21
C HIS A 224 25.17 -12.38 17.55
N CYS A 225 25.25 -12.40 16.21
CA CYS A 225 25.65 -13.59 15.48
C CYS A 225 27.13 -13.83 15.80
N HIS A 226 27.42 -14.58 16.86
CA HIS A 226 28.71 -15.25 16.96
C HIS A 226 28.83 -16.14 15.72
N LEU A 227 29.82 -15.83 14.89
CA LEU A 227 30.07 -16.40 13.56
C LEU A 227 30.41 -17.91 13.56
N HIS A 228 30.11 -18.64 14.63
CA HIS A 228 30.52 -20.03 14.80
C HIS A 228 29.42 -21.08 14.64
N HIS A 229 28.14 -20.74 14.57
CA HIS A 229 27.09 -21.71 14.23
C HIS A 229 25.89 -21.10 13.49
N LEU A 230 26.02 -20.89 12.19
CA LEU A 230 24.85 -20.92 11.30
C LEU A 230 24.36 -22.38 11.26
N GLN A 231 23.50 -22.78 12.19
CA GLN A 231 22.76 -24.03 12.05
C GLN A 231 21.73 -23.85 10.93
N SER A 232 21.87 -24.63 9.85
CA SER A 232 20.83 -24.77 8.85
C SER A 232 19.66 -25.55 9.46
N CYS A 233 18.71 -24.83 10.04
CA CYS A 233 17.43 -25.40 10.47
C CYS A 233 16.57 -25.66 9.21
N PRO A 234 16.10 -26.89 8.97
CA PRO A 234 15.26 -27.17 7.82
C PRO A 234 13.92 -26.44 7.96
N TRP A 235 13.67 -25.44 7.11
CA TRP A 235 12.34 -24.88 6.97
C TRP A 235 11.50 -25.87 6.16
N LYS A 236 10.39 -26.33 6.74
CA LYS A 236 9.45 -27.24 6.08
C LYS A 236 8.25 -26.43 5.56
N PRO A 237 8.24 -26.07 4.25
CA PRO A 237 7.00 -25.60 3.64
C PRO A 237 5.92 -26.70 3.72
N PRO A 238 4.64 -26.34 3.56
CA PRO A 238 3.52 -27.30 3.51
C PRO A 238 3.68 -28.37 2.40
N VAL A 239 4.51 -28.09 1.39
CA VAL A 239 4.89 -29.03 0.34
C VAL A 239 6.24 -29.67 0.71
N LEU A 240 6.34 -31.00 0.63
CA LEU A 240 7.41 -31.92 1.12
C LEU A 240 8.89 -31.62 0.74
N LYS A 241 9.26 -30.41 0.32
CA LYS A 241 10.64 -30.00 0.00
C LYS A 241 11.21 -29.20 1.16
N ALA A 242 12.17 -29.76 1.89
CA ALA A 242 12.97 -28.99 2.83
C ALA A 242 13.84 -27.97 2.07
N CYS A 243 13.83 -26.72 2.50
CA CYS A 243 14.73 -25.68 2.01
C CYS A 243 15.66 -25.25 3.14
N SER A 244 16.92 -24.94 2.80
CA SER A 244 17.86 -24.33 3.73
C SER A 244 17.64 -22.82 3.74
N CYS A 245 17.34 -22.25 4.90
CA CYS A 245 17.25 -20.80 5.11
C CYS A 245 18.19 -20.41 6.27
N SER A 246 18.74 -19.21 6.22
CA SER A 246 19.46 -18.65 7.37
C SER A 246 18.47 -18.40 8.49
N SER A 247 18.53 -19.19 9.57
CA SER A 247 17.76 -18.95 10.78
C SER A 247 18.54 -18.06 11.74
N LEU A 248 17.87 -17.03 12.22
CA LEU A 248 18.35 -16.12 13.25
C LEU A 248 17.88 -16.65 14.62
N CYS A 249 18.81 -16.97 15.52
CA CYS A 249 18.51 -17.47 16.88
C CYS A 249 18.79 -16.37 17.91
N THR A 250 17.84 -16.14 18.82
CA THR A 250 18.03 -15.25 19.97
C THR A 250 17.91 -16.04 21.26
N ASP A 251 19.01 -16.14 22.02
CA ASP A 251 18.98 -16.72 23.36
C ASP A 251 18.36 -15.72 24.33
N THR A 252 17.15 -16.03 24.82
CA THR A 252 16.57 -15.36 25.98
C THR A 252 16.96 -16.13 27.23
N ASN A 253 18.12 -15.82 27.83
CA ASN A 253 18.40 -16.27 29.19
C ASN A 253 17.50 -15.49 30.16
N PHE A 254 16.49 -16.19 30.66
CA PHE A 254 15.59 -15.80 31.74
C PHE A 254 16.35 -15.73 33.08
N TYR A 255 15.93 -14.78 33.92
CA TYR A 255 16.32 -14.58 35.32
C TYR A 255 16.68 -15.88 36.05
N GLN A 256 17.95 -16.06 36.43
CA GLN A 256 18.28 -16.78 37.66
C GLN A 256 18.34 -15.76 38.79
N THR A 257 17.27 -15.66 39.55
CA THR A 257 17.33 -15.14 40.92
C THR A 257 18.25 -16.05 41.71
N THR A 258 19.44 -15.56 42.06
CA THR A 258 20.25 -16.17 43.11
C THR A 258 19.57 -15.89 44.45
N SER A 259 19.15 -16.97 45.10
CA SER A 259 18.78 -17.06 46.51
C SER A 259 19.91 -16.61 47.43
#